data_AF-A0A2E4L1W4-F1
#
_entry.id   AF-A0A2E4L1W4-F1
#
_cell.length_a   1.000
_cell.length_b   1.000
_cell.length_c   1.000
_cell.angle_alpha   90.00
_cell.angle_beta   90.00
_cell.angle_gamma   90.00
#
_symmetry.space_group_name_H-M   'P 1'
#
loop_
_entity.id
_entity.type
_entity.pdbx_description
1 polymer ?
#
loop_
_entity_poly.entity_id
_entity_poly.type
_entity_poly.pdbx_seq_one_letter_code
_entity_poly.pdbx_strand_id
1 'polypeptide(L)'
;MDHISQPTTEDLTSYSPEEIKLYIFSLQDALQSKLNSGLSMDDILDSEDPFESLEPLLPQEVYPILVLAMINNIRTDTVMDAVLAGLKQGIQQFRNSGDNNS
;
A
#
# COMPACT_ATOMS: atom_id res chain seq x y z
N MET A 1 -10.16 17.24 -13.75
CA MET A 1 -9.97 16.40 -12.55
C MET A 1 -9.44 15.11 -13.09
N ASP A 2 -8.13 15.01 -13.18
CA ASP A 2 -7.49 13.83 -13.76
C ASP A 2 -7.79 12.65 -12.84
N HIS A 3 -8.43 11.62 -13.38
CA HIS A 3 -8.44 10.31 -12.74
C HIS A 3 -6.98 9.85 -12.71
N ILE A 4 -6.28 10.13 -11.61
CA ILE A 4 -5.00 9.49 -11.33
C ILE A 4 -5.37 8.03 -11.11
N SER A 5 -5.21 7.21 -12.16
CA SER A 5 -5.32 5.76 -12.03
C SER A 5 -4.39 5.33 -10.90
N GLN A 6 -4.89 4.44 -10.03
CA GLN A 6 -4.06 3.85 -9.00
C GLN A 6 -2.81 3.23 -9.64
N PRO A 7 -1.61 3.45 -9.08
CA PRO A 7 -0.40 2.87 -9.61
C PRO A 7 -0.50 1.34 -9.57
N THR A 8 -0.01 0.69 -10.63
CA THR A 8 0.10 -0.77 -10.66
C THR A 8 1.26 -1.23 -9.78
N THR A 9 1.29 -2.52 -9.45
CA THR A 9 2.43 -3.15 -8.76
C THR A 9 3.76 -2.85 -9.46
N GLU A 10 3.79 -2.86 -10.79
CA GLU A 10 4.99 -2.58 -11.58
C GLU A 10 5.45 -1.13 -11.39
N ASP A 11 4.52 -0.16 -11.42
CA ASP A 11 4.81 1.25 -11.19
C ASP A 11 5.46 1.45 -9.82
N LEU A 12 4.92 0.79 -8.78
CA LEU A 12 5.43 0.88 -7.41
C LEU A 12 6.85 0.35 -7.27
N THR A 13 7.30 -0.57 -8.11
CA THR A 13 8.70 -1.02 -8.06
C THR A 13 9.67 0.11 -8.41
N SER A 14 9.26 1.05 -9.27
CA SER A 14 10.10 2.17 -9.72
C SER A 14 10.16 3.33 -8.73
N TYR A 15 9.26 3.36 -7.73
CA TYR A 15 9.14 4.46 -6.78
C TYR A 15 10.32 4.49 -5.80
N SER A 16 10.72 5.70 -5.44
CA SER A 16 11.56 5.98 -4.29
C SER A 16 10.82 5.71 -2.98
N PRO A 17 11.54 5.53 -1.85
CA PRO A 17 10.90 5.36 -0.54
C PRO A 17 9.96 6.51 -0.16
N GLU A 18 10.26 7.74 -0.59
CA GLU A 18 9.42 8.91 -0.33
C GLU A 18 8.13 8.88 -1.17
N GLU A 19 8.22 8.48 -2.43
CA GLU A 19 7.04 8.29 -3.29
C GLU A 19 6.12 7.17 -2.76
N ILE A 20 6.69 6.05 -2.28
CA ILE A 20 5.92 4.99 -1.63
C ILE A 20 5.25 5.50 -0.35
N LYS A 21 5.95 6.29 0.47
CA LYS A 21 5.38 6.90 1.69
C LYS A 21 4.20 7.82 1.35
N LEU A 22 4.36 8.67 0.34
CA LEU A 22 3.29 9.56 -0.13
C LEU A 22 2.10 8.77 -0.69
N TYR A 23 2.36 7.68 -1.40
CA TYR A 23 1.31 6.79 -1.89
C TYR A 23 0.53 6.11 -0.76
N ILE A 24 1.22 5.58 0.26
CA ILE A 24 0.57 5.01 1.44
C ILE A 24 -0.31 6.07 2.14
N PHE A 25 0.19 7.30 2.27
CA PHE A 25 -0.62 8.38 2.84
C PHE A 25 -1.83 8.75 2.00
N SER A 26 -1.72 8.76 0.67
CA SER A 26 -2.87 9.05 -0.19
C SER A 26 -3.93 7.95 -0.12
N LEU A 27 -3.53 6.67 -0.04
CA LEU A 27 -4.44 5.56 0.23
C LEU A 27 -5.13 5.73 1.59
N GLN A 28 -4.37 6.09 2.62
CA GLN A 28 -4.89 6.32 3.96
C GLN A 28 -5.88 7.48 4.00
N ASP A 29 -5.59 8.59 3.32
CA ASP A 29 -6.50 9.73 3.20
C ASP A 29 -7.80 9.34 2.49
N ALA A 30 -7.71 8.58 1.39
CA ALA A 30 -8.86 8.09 0.66
C ALA A 30 -9.72 7.14 1.52
N LEU A 31 -9.10 6.21 2.23
CA LEU A 31 -9.78 5.27 3.12
C LEU A 31 -10.48 6.01 4.26
N GLN A 32 -9.78 6.93 4.94
CA GLN A 32 -10.34 7.69 6.05
C GLN A 32 -11.49 8.61 5.60
N SER A 33 -11.42 9.17 4.39
CA SER A 33 -12.54 9.93 3.80
C SER A 33 -13.81 9.07 3.67
N LYS A 34 -13.67 7.80 3.25
CA LYS A 34 -14.78 6.84 3.14
C LYS A 34 -15.30 6.39 4.49
N LEU A 35 -14.42 6.09 5.44
CA LEU A 35 -14.82 5.74 6.80
C LEU A 35 -15.58 6.91 7.47
N ASN A 36 -15.12 8.14 7.27
CA ASN A 36 -15.77 9.34 7.79
C ASN A 36 -17.10 9.68 7.09
N SER A 37 -17.36 9.15 5.89
CA SER A 37 -18.67 9.29 5.22
C SER A 37 -19.71 8.29 5.74
N GLY A 38 -19.31 7.39 6.65
CA GLY A 38 -20.17 6.41 7.28
C GLY A 38 -20.11 5.02 6.67
N LEU A 39 -19.22 4.78 5.70
CA LEU A 39 -18.96 3.44 5.19
C LEU A 39 -18.17 2.62 6.21
N SER A 40 -18.51 1.35 6.35
CA SER A 40 -17.70 0.40 7.11
C SER A 40 -16.51 -0.08 6.27
N MET A 41 -15.51 -0.71 6.91
CA MET A 41 -14.42 -1.34 6.20
C MET A 41 -14.94 -2.44 5.26
N ASP A 42 -15.95 -3.19 5.68
CA ASP A 42 -16.56 -4.26 4.87
C ASP A 42 -17.21 -3.67 3.61
N ASP A 43 -17.98 -2.57 3.73
CA ASP A 43 -18.58 -1.90 2.57
C ASP A 43 -17.54 -1.43 1.54
N ILE A 44 -16.38 -0.99 2.04
CA ILE A 44 -15.27 -0.54 1.19
C ILE A 44 -14.67 -1.74 0.46
N LEU A 45 -14.30 -2.80 1.19
CA LEU A 45 -13.68 -4.01 0.63
C LEU A 45 -14.61 -4.78 -0.32
N ASP A 46 -15.93 -4.70 -0.12
CA ASP A 46 -16.91 -5.26 -1.05
C ASP A 46 -16.95 -4.53 -2.40
N SER A 47 -16.51 -3.26 -2.42
CA SER A 47 -16.59 -2.39 -3.61
C SER A 47 -15.25 -2.17 -4.31
N GLU A 48 -14.13 -2.31 -3.59
CA GLU A 48 -12.79 -2.05 -4.09
C GLU A 48 -11.73 -2.84 -3.31
N ASP A 49 -10.58 -3.02 -3.93
CA ASP A 49 -9.37 -3.52 -3.26
C ASP A 49 -8.32 -2.39 -3.18
N PRO A 50 -8.28 -1.64 -2.06
CA PRO A 50 -7.39 -0.50 -1.92
C PRO A 50 -5.91 -0.90 -1.78
N PHE A 51 -5.61 -2.19 -1.60
CA PHE A 51 -4.26 -2.70 -1.35
C PHE A 51 -3.71 -3.55 -2.49
N GLU A 52 -4.51 -3.85 -3.52
CA GLU A 52 -4.19 -4.72 -4.67
C GLU A 52 -2.76 -4.51 -5.19
N SER A 53 -2.36 -3.27 -5.43
CA SER A 53 -1.05 -2.93 -6.00
C SER A 53 0.12 -3.27 -5.07
N LEU A 54 -0.11 -3.22 -3.76
CA LEU A 54 0.88 -3.46 -2.71
C LEU A 54 0.99 -4.94 -2.33
N GLU A 55 -0.07 -5.74 -2.50
CA GLU A 55 -0.10 -7.14 -2.06
C GLU A 55 1.08 -7.99 -2.59
N PRO A 56 1.47 -7.90 -3.88
CA PRO A 56 2.60 -8.69 -4.39
C PRO A 56 3.97 -8.26 -3.85
N LEU A 57 4.04 -7.06 -3.26
CA LEU A 57 5.28 -6.44 -2.77
C LEU A 57 5.38 -6.47 -1.24
N LEU A 58 4.30 -6.82 -0.54
CA LEU A 58 4.26 -6.81 0.92
C LEU A 58 4.62 -8.20 1.48
N PRO A 59 5.64 -8.30 2.34
CA PRO A 59 5.84 -9.50 3.14
C PRO A 59 4.60 -9.80 3.99
N GLN A 60 4.29 -11.09 4.17
CA GLN A 60 3.12 -11.56 4.92
C GLN A 60 3.03 -10.97 6.34
N GLU A 61 4.17 -10.74 6.98
CA GLU A 61 4.25 -10.18 8.34
C GLU A 61 3.94 -8.68 8.39
N VAL A 62 4.12 -7.98 7.27
CA VAL A 62 3.99 -6.51 7.16
C VAL A 62 2.57 -6.13 6.73
N TYR A 63 1.88 -6.98 5.98
CA TYR A 63 0.52 -6.72 5.54
C TYR A 63 -0.46 -6.40 6.69
N PRO A 64 -0.53 -7.18 7.80
CA PRO A 64 -1.38 -6.83 8.94
C PRO A 64 -1.02 -5.50 9.60
N ILE A 65 0.27 -5.13 9.60
CA ILE A 65 0.74 -3.85 10.16
C ILE A 65 0.20 -2.69 9.32
N LEU A 66 0.27 -2.79 8.00
CA LEU A 66 -0.27 -1.79 7.08
C LEU A 66 -1.78 -1.63 7.27
N VAL A 67 -2.53 -2.74 7.24
CA VAL A 67 -4.00 -2.71 7.38
C VAL A 67 -4.41 -2.07 8.71
N LEU A 68 -3.77 -2.47 9.83
CA LEU A 68 -4.05 -1.86 11.14
C LEU A 68 -3.71 -0.37 11.18
N ALA A 69 -2.61 0.04 10.55
CA ALA A 69 -2.22 1.44 10.47
C ALA A 69 -3.23 2.26 9.66
N MET A 70 -3.68 1.73 8.53
CA MET A 70 -4.66 2.36 7.65
C MET A 70 -6.01 2.58 8.33
N ILE A 71 -6.54 1.55 8.99
CA ILE A 71 -7.84 1.60 9.70
C ILE A 71 -7.77 2.58 10.87
N ASN A 72 -6.69 2.55 11.66
CA ASN A 72 -6.55 3.37 12.87
C ASN A 72 -5.94 4.76 12.59
N ASN A 73 -5.77 5.12 11.32
CA ASN A 73 -5.11 6.35 10.89
C ASN A 73 -3.72 6.59 11.52
N ILE A 74 -2.94 5.54 11.74
CA ILE A 74 -1.60 5.62 12.33
C ILE A 74 -0.60 6.04 11.24
N ARG A 75 0.11 7.15 11.46
CA ARG A 75 1.12 7.70 10.52
C ARG A 75 2.50 7.91 11.13
N THR A 76 2.75 7.30 12.27
CA THR A 76 4.02 7.45 13.00
C THR A 76 5.18 6.91 12.16
N ASP A 77 6.34 7.57 12.24
CA ASP A 77 7.53 7.15 11.49
C ASP A 77 7.91 5.69 11.77
N THR A 78 7.80 5.21 13.02
CA THR A 78 8.08 3.81 13.36
C THR A 78 7.28 2.79 12.56
N VAL A 79 5.98 3.05 12.35
CA VAL A 79 5.12 2.16 11.55
C VAL A 79 5.44 2.29 10.08
N MET A 80 5.65 3.51 9.60
CA MET A 80 5.99 3.76 8.20
C MET A 80 7.33 3.13 7.83
N ASP A 81 8.34 3.22 8.70
CA ASP A 81 9.65 2.62 8.51
C ASP A 81 9.55 1.09 8.41
N ALA A 82 8.72 0.46 9.24
CA ALA A 82 8.48 -0.99 9.15
C ALA A 82 7.82 -1.39 7.82
N VAL A 83 6.82 -0.62 7.37
CA VAL A 83 6.13 -0.86 6.09
C VAL A 83 7.09 -0.66 4.91
N LEU A 84 7.84 0.46 4.89
CA LEU A 84 8.81 0.76 3.83
C LEU A 84 9.94 -0.26 3.79
N ALA A 85 10.42 -0.73 4.95
CA ALA A 85 11.41 -1.80 5.01
C ALA A 85 10.87 -3.10 4.41
N GLY A 86 9.62 -3.47 4.72
CA GLY A 86 8.94 -4.61 4.12
C GLY A 86 8.80 -4.49 2.60
N LEU A 87 8.27 -3.38 2.12
CA LEU A 87 8.11 -3.11 0.69
C LEU A 87 9.44 -3.13 -0.06
N LYS A 88 10.50 -2.57 0.52
CA LYS A 88 11.84 -2.64 -0.07
C LYS A 88 12.30 -4.08 -0.27
N GLN A 89 12.07 -4.94 0.72
CA GLN A 89 12.41 -6.37 0.61
C GLN A 89 11.55 -7.06 -0.45
N GLY A 90 10.23 -6.83 -0.46
CA GLY A 90 9.34 -7.45 -1.42
C GLY A 90 9.57 -6.98 -2.86
N ILE A 91 9.85 -5.69 -3.09
CA ILE A 91 10.26 -5.17 -4.41
C ILE A 91 11.53 -5.86 -4.90
N GLN A 92 12.51 -6.07 -4.02
CA GLN A 92 13.74 -6.78 -4.39
C GLN A 92 13.46 -8.25 -4.77
N GLN A 93 12.57 -8.93 -4.04
CA GLN A 93 12.17 -10.30 -4.34
C GLN A 93 11.35 -10.41 -5.64
N PHE A 94 10.44 -9.46 -5.86
CA PHE A 94 9.61 -9.38 -7.06
C PHE A 94 10.47 -9.24 -8.32
N ARG A 95 11.43 -8.31 -8.31
CA ARG A 95 12.42 -8.14 -9.41
C ARG A 95 13.23 -9.39 -9.68
N ASN A 96 13.78 -9.99 -8.62
CA ASN A 96 14.57 -11.22 -8.76
C ASN A 96 13.74 -12.39 -9.33
N SER A 97 12.43 -12.44 -9.04
CA SER A 97 11.54 -13.49 -9.55
C SER A 97 11.19 -13.30 -11.02
N GLY A 98 11.16 -12.05 -11.51
CA GLY A 98 11.01 -11.72 -12.93
C GLY A 98 12.26 -12.05 -13.76
N ASP A 99 13.45 -11.77 -13.22
CA ASP A 99 14.73 -11.99 -13.92
C ASP A 99 15.09 -13.48 -14.08
N ASN A 100 14.64 -14.36 -13.18
CA ASN A 100 14.93 -15.80 -13.24
C ASN A 100 14.10 -16.58 -14.28
N ASN A 101 13.18 -15.91 -14.98
CA ASN A 101 12.37 -16.48 -16.07
C ASN A 101 12.72 -15.91 -17.46
N SER A 102 13.85 -15.19 -17.60
CA SER A 102 14.36 -14.66 -18.87
C SER A 102 15.62 -15.39 -19.36
#